data_AF-A0A0P0R691-F1
#
_entry.id   AF-A0A0P0R691-F1
#
_cell.length_a   1.000
_cell.length_b   1.000
_cell.length_c   1.000
_cell.angle_alpha   90.00
_cell.angle_beta   90.00
_cell.angle_gamma   90.00
#
_symmetry.space_group_name_H-M   'P 1'
#
loop_
_entity.id
_entity.type
_entity.pdbx_description
1 polymer ?
#
loop_
_entity_poly.entity_id
_entity_poly.type
_entity_poly.pdbx_seq_one_letter_code
_entity_poly.pdbx_strand_id
1 'polypeptide(L)'
;MQHIVRALSCFALISSLAACVVSPSQQLAEPSRAPNPHEMAVHRLEQVDGRIDNMGRSIDARVNQGHFPPPDGAALHRRLDTIRHEAHDMAGQHGGGLTGDEQRVLNQELDTASAAINR
;
A
#
# COMPACT_ATOMS: atom_id res chain seq x y z
N MET A 1 -1.69 34.79 -43.84
CA MET A 1 -2.70 35.17 -44.86
C MET A 1 -3.63 33.97 -45.00
N GLN A 2 -4.85 34.00 -44.48
CA GLN A 2 -6.07 34.37 -45.25
C GLN A 2 -6.32 33.32 -46.35
N HIS A 3 -7.38 32.50 -46.40
CA HIS A 3 -8.79 32.67 -46.04
C HIS A 3 -9.58 31.36 -46.28
N ILE A 4 -10.67 31.16 -45.53
CA ILE A 4 -12.02 30.68 -45.96
C ILE A 4 -12.07 29.25 -46.59
N VAL A 5 -12.94 28.32 -46.15
CA VAL A 5 -14.36 28.20 -46.55
C VAL A 5 -15.11 27.36 -45.51
N ARG A 6 -16.21 27.93 -44.99
CA ARG A 6 -17.33 27.20 -44.38
C ARG A 6 -18.16 26.57 -45.49
N ALA A 7 -18.39 25.27 -45.44
CA ALA A 7 -19.43 24.62 -46.22
C ALA A 7 -20.37 23.87 -45.27
N LEU A 8 -21.59 24.40 -45.17
CA LEU A 8 -22.76 23.73 -44.64
C LEU A 8 -23.09 22.52 -45.52
N SER A 9 -23.29 21.35 -44.90
CA SER A 9 -24.05 20.28 -45.53
C SER A 9 -24.99 19.65 -44.51
N CYS A 10 -26.29 19.76 -44.82
CA CYS A 10 -27.41 19.20 -44.08
C CYS A 10 -27.23 17.68 -43.94
N PHE A 11 -27.16 17.20 -42.69
CA PHE A 11 -27.35 15.78 -42.42
C PHE A 11 -28.84 15.50 -42.23
N ALA A 12 -29.34 14.71 -43.17
CA ALA A 12 -30.71 14.26 -43.27
C ALA A 12 -30.99 13.10 -42.29
N LEU A 13 -32.23 13.07 -41.83
CA LEU A 13 -33.01 11.91 -41.41
C LEU A 13 -32.66 11.23 -40.08
N ILE A 14 -33.47 11.64 -39.11
CA ILE A 14 -33.83 10.93 -37.88
C ILE A 14 -34.27 9.50 -38.25
N SER A 15 -33.47 8.51 -37.85
CA SER A 15 -33.89 7.11 -37.83
C SER A 15 -34.12 6.73 -36.37
N SER A 16 -35.38 6.80 -35.94
CA SER A 16 -35.83 6.29 -34.64
C SER A 16 -35.81 4.77 -34.67
N LEU A 17 -34.66 4.18 -34.34
CA LEU A 17 -34.62 2.84 -33.78
C LEU A 17 -34.85 3.00 -32.27
N ALA A 18 -36.02 2.57 -31.81
CA ALA A 18 -36.28 2.34 -30.40
C ALA A 18 -35.35 1.22 -29.93
N ALA A 19 -34.12 1.58 -29.59
CA ALA A 19 -33.26 0.74 -28.78
C ALA A 19 -33.97 0.63 -27.43
N CYS A 20 -34.38 -0.58 -27.05
CA CYS A 20 -34.65 -0.92 -25.66
C CYS A 20 -33.42 -0.46 -24.87
N VAL A 21 -33.52 0.70 -24.20
CA VAL A 21 -32.51 1.12 -23.25
C VAL A 21 -32.53 0.03 -22.19
N VAL A 22 -31.58 -0.90 -22.30
CA VAL A 22 -31.11 -1.63 -21.14
C VAL A 22 -30.62 -0.53 -20.23
N SER A 23 -31.45 -0.19 -19.25
CA SER A 23 -30.98 0.55 -18.08
C SER A 23 -29.70 -0.17 -17.66
N PRO A 24 -28.54 0.52 -17.53
CA PRO A 24 -27.44 -0.08 -16.82
C PRO A 24 -28.04 -0.44 -15.47
N SER A 25 -28.15 -1.75 -15.22
CA SER A 25 -28.46 -2.28 -13.91
C SER A 25 -27.58 -1.47 -12.98
N GLN A 26 -28.23 -0.70 -12.10
CA GLN A 26 -27.55 -0.06 -11.00
C GLN A 26 -26.82 -1.20 -10.31
N GLN A 27 -25.53 -1.30 -10.58
CA GLN A 27 -24.65 -2.17 -9.86
C GLN A 27 -24.71 -1.57 -8.47
N LEU A 28 -25.63 -2.10 -7.67
CA LEU A 28 -25.64 -1.93 -6.23
C LEU A 28 -24.19 -2.22 -5.86
N ALA A 29 -23.44 -1.17 -5.56
CA ALA A 29 -22.15 -1.33 -4.93
C ALA A 29 -22.47 -2.15 -3.69
N GLU A 30 -22.04 -3.42 -3.68
CA GLU A 30 -22.18 -4.22 -2.48
C GLU A 30 -21.55 -3.41 -1.35
N PRO A 31 -22.25 -3.26 -0.20
CA PRO A 31 -21.67 -2.55 0.92
C PRO A 31 -20.35 -3.25 1.24
N SER A 32 -19.24 -2.52 1.05
CA SER A 32 -17.91 -3.02 1.35
C SER A 32 -17.96 -3.53 2.79
N ARG A 33 -17.91 -4.85 2.97
CA ARG A 33 -18.04 -5.47 4.28
C ARG A 33 -16.88 -4.92 5.12
N ALA A 34 -17.21 -4.18 6.17
CA ALA A 34 -16.20 -3.67 7.09
C ALA A 34 -15.34 -4.87 7.55
N PRO A 35 -14.00 -4.75 7.54
CA PRO A 35 -13.13 -5.87 7.88
C PRO A 35 -13.48 -6.40 9.26
N ASN A 36 -13.58 -7.72 9.39
CA ASN A 36 -13.81 -8.31 10.70
C ASN A 36 -12.56 -8.12 11.60
N PRO A 37 -12.69 -8.23 12.94
CA PRO A 37 -11.58 -7.93 13.85
C PRO A 37 -10.29 -8.74 13.59
N HIS A 38 -10.42 -9.98 13.11
CA HIS A 38 -9.29 -10.84 12.76
C HIS A 38 -8.58 -10.34 11.50
N GLU A 39 -9.34 -10.00 10.44
CA GLU A 39 -8.78 -9.38 9.23
C GLU A 39 -8.03 -8.09 9.55
N MET A 40 -8.56 -7.27 10.47
CA MET A 40 -7.84 -6.08 10.93
C MET A 40 -6.53 -6.42 11.65
N ALA A 41 -6.49 -7.50 12.42
CA ALA A 41 -5.27 -7.94 13.11
C ALA A 41 -4.21 -8.43 12.13
N VAL A 42 -4.60 -9.23 11.13
CA VAL A 42 -3.72 -9.68 10.05
C VAL A 42 -3.19 -8.48 9.26
N HIS A 43 -4.06 -7.55 8.89
CA HIS A 43 -3.67 -6.34 8.16
C HIS A 43 -2.68 -5.47 8.96
N ARG A 44 -2.77 -5.44 10.30
CA ARG A 44 -1.78 -4.75 11.14
C ARG A 44 -0.41 -5.41 11.06
N LEU A 45 -0.35 -6.74 11.05
CA LEU A 45 0.91 -7.48 10.87
C LEU A 45 1.52 -7.17 9.51
N GLU A 46 0.73 -7.26 8.44
CA GLU A 46 1.17 -6.96 7.07
C GLU A 46 1.72 -5.53 6.94
N GLN A 47 1.14 -4.56 7.63
CA GLN A 47 1.66 -3.19 7.67
C GLN A 47 3.05 -3.11 8.33
N VAL A 48 3.24 -3.81 9.44
CA VAL A 48 4.54 -3.88 10.13
C VAL A 48 5.58 -4.55 9.22
N ASP A 49 5.25 -5.68 8.61
CA ASP A 49 6.14 -6.39 7.68
C ASP A 49 6.50 -5.56 6.46
N GLY A 50 5.51 -4.91 5.85
CA GLY A 50 5.74 -4.02 4.72
C GLY A 50 6.62 -2.84 5.08
N ARG A 51 6.51 -2.31 6.30
CA ARG A 51 7.40 -1.26 6.80
C ARG A 51 8.83 -1.77 6.98
N ILE A 52 9.01 -2.95 7.55
CA ILE A 52 10.32 -3.61 7.68
C ILE A 52 10.98 -3.79 6.30
N ASP A 53 10.25 -4.31 5.32
CA ASP A 53 10.77 -4.51 3.96
C ASP A 53 11.20 -3.20 3.28
N ASN A 54 10.40 -2.14 3.45
CA ASN A 54 10.73 -0.82 2.94
C ASN A 54 12.02 -0.27 3.57
N MET A 55 12.20 -0.47 4.87
CA MET A 55 13.41 -0.07 5.58
C MET A 55 14.63 -0.88 5.14
N GLY A 56 14.48 -2.20 4.95
CA GLY A 56 15.52 -3.06 4.39
C GLY A 56 16.03 -2.57 3.04
N ARG A 57 15.11 -2.26 2.11
CA ARG A 57 15.45 -1.65 0.82
C ARG A 57 16.16 -0.31 0.95
N SER A 58 15.76 0.51 1.92
CA SER A 58 16.40 1.82 2.18
C SER A 58 17.84 1.66 2.70
N ILE A 59 18.07 0.69 3.58
CA ILE A 59 19.42 0.32 4.05
C ILE A 59 20.30 -0.05 2.85
N ASP A 60 19.84 -0.96 2.00
CA ASP A 60 20.60 -1.41 0.82
C ASP A 60 20.94 -0.25 -0.11
N ALA A 61 19.96 0.62 -0.40
CA ALA A 61 20.17 1.79 -1.23
C ALA A 61 21.26 2.71 -0.64
N ARG A 62 21.25 2.92 0.67
CA ARG A 62 22.20 3.82 1.34
C ARG A 62 23.60 3.24 1.47
N VAL A 63 23.73 1.94 1.71
CA VAL A 63 25.01 1.22 1.61
C VAL A 63 25.59 1.37 0.21
N ASN A 64 24.78 1.13 -0.83
CA ASN A 64 25.21 1.24 -2.23
C ASN A 64 25.62 2.67 -2.63
N GLN A 65 25.01 3.68 -2.00
CA GLN A 65 25.36 5.09 -2.19
C GLN A 65 26.57 5.53 -1.33
N GLY A 66 27.11 4.66 -0.48
CA GLY A 66 28.27 4.96 0.36
C GLY A 66 27.97 5.79 1.61
N HIS A 67 26.71 5.89 2.04
CA HIS A 67 26.35 6.65 3.26
C HIS A 67 26.91 6.01 4.54
N PHE A 68 27.07 4.69 4.56
CA PHE A 68 27.74 3.94 5.62
C PHE A 68 28.29 2.61 5.09
N PRO A 69 29.31 2.01 5.72
CA PRO A 69 29.96 0.81 5.22
C PRO A 69 29.05 -0.43 5.32
N PRO A 70 29.29 -1.49 4.50
CA PRO A 70 28.45 -2.69 4.50
C PRO A 70 28.22 -3.38 5.87
N PRO A 71 29.21 -3.47 6.79
CA PRO A 71 28.98 -4.04 8.12
C PRO A 71 27.92 -3.31 8.94
N ASP A 72 27.83 -1.99 8.81
CA ASP A 72 26.83 -1.17 9.51
C ASP A 72 25.43 -1.44 8.94
N GLY A 73 25.32 -1.56 7.61
CA GLY A 73 24.08 -1.99 6.95
C GLY A 73 23.62 -3.38 7.40
N ALA A 74 24.55 -4.34 7.51
CA ALA A 74 24.23 -5.67 8.00
C ALA A 74 23.76 -5.66 9.47
N ALA A 75 24.28 -4.77 10.30
CA ALA A 75 23.80 -4.60 11.67
C ALA A 75 22.36 -4.04 11.71
N LEU A 76 22.03 -3.11 10.82
CA LEU A 76 20.68 -2.57 10.69
C LEU A 76 19.68 -3.63 10.21
N HIS A 77 20.06 -4.48 9.24
CA HIS A 77 19.24 -5.62 8.81
C HIS A 77 18.97 -6.60 9.95
N ARG A 78 19.99 -6.99 10.73
CA ARG A 78 19.77 -7.86 11.91
C ARG A 78 18.77 -7.27 12.90
N ARG A 79 18.81 -5.94 13.11
CA ARG A 79 17.84 -5.27 13.97
C ARG A 79 16.42 -5.37 13.40
N LEU A 80 16.26 -5.20 12.09
CA LEU A 80 14.97 -5.39 11.43
C LEU A 80 14.48 -6.84 11.52
N ASP A 81 15.37 -7.82 11.39
CA ASP A 81 15.04 -9.24 11.55
C ASP A 81 14.59 -9.56 12.98
N THR A 82 15.20 -8.96 14.00
CA THR A 82 14.72 -9.08 15.39
C THR A 82 13.29 -8.56 15.55
N ILE A 83 13.01 -7.35 15.06
CA ILE A 83 11.66 -6.76 15.14
C ILE A 83 10.63 -7.63 14.38
N ARG A 84 11.03 -8.21 13.23
CA ARG A 84 10.19 -9.14 12.48
C ARG A 84 9.86 -10.40 13.29
N HIS A 85 10.85 -11.02 13.92
CA HIS A 85 10.61 -12.18 14.77
C HIS A 85 9.65 -11.85 15.91
N GLU A 86 9.84 -10.71 16.59
CA GLU A 86 8.94 -10.26 17.66
C GLU A 86 7.51 -10.04 17.15
N ALA A 87 7.34 -9.44 15.96
CA ALA A 87 6.02 -9.26 15.34
C ALA A 87 5.32 -10.60 15.07
N HIS A 88 6.04 -11.60 14.56
CA HIS A 88 5.48 -12.93 14.31
C HIS A 88 5.22 -13.71 15.60
N ASP A 89 6.05 -13.56 16.63
CA ASP A 89 5.83 -14.16 17.95
C ASP A 89 4.59 -13.56 18.63
N MET A 90 4.40 -12.25 18.54
CA MET A 90 3.18 -11.56 19.00
C MET A 90 1.95 -12.03 18.20
N ALA A 91 2.06 -12.10 16.88
CA ALA A 91 0.97 -12.58 16.03
C ALA A 91 0.59 -14.04 16.31
N GLY A 92 1.57 -14.90 16.60
CA GLY A 92 1.35 -16.29 16.98
C GLY A 92 0.52 -16.45 18.27
N GLN A 93 0.61 -15.48 19.19
CA GLN A 93 -0.19 -15.44 20.42
C GLN A 93 -1.62 -14.94 20.20
N HIS A 94 -1.87 -14.20 19.11
CA HIS A 94 -3.14 -13.51 18.85
C HIS A 94 -3.83 -13.95 17.55
N GLY A 95 -3.73 -15.24 17.21
CA GLY A 95 -4.49 -15.84 16.10
C GLY A 95 -3.97 -15.48 14.71
N GLY A 96 -2.68 -15.17 14.60
CA GLY A 96 -2.00 -14.87 13.34
C GLY A 96 -2.00 -13.39 12.94
N GLY A 97 -2.39 -12.49 13.84
CA GLY A 97 -2.38 -11.05 13.60
C GLY A 97 -2.01 -10.27 14.85
N LEU A 98 -1.74 -8.97 14.71
CA LEU A 98 -1.36 -8.11 15.82
C LEU A 98 -2.58 -7.46 16.46
N THR A 99 -2.54 -7.26 17.78
CA THR A 99 -3.40 -6.29 18.46
C THR A 99 -2.99 -4.84 18.12
N GLY A 100 -3.83 -3.87 18.48
CA GLY A 100 -3.49 -2.45 18.28
C GLY A 100 -2.30 -1.99 19.13
N ASP A 101 -2.18 -2.51 20.36
CA ASP A 101 -1.08 -2.16 21.27
C ASP A 101 0.24 -2.76 20.83
N GLU A 102 0.25 -4.02 20.37
CA GLU A 102 1.45 -4.65 19.81
C GLU A 102 1.93 -3.90 18.56
N GLN A 103 1.02 -3.55 17.65
CA GLN A 103 1.37 -2.74 16.49
C GLN A 103 2.00 -1.41 16.90
N ARG A 104 1.49 -0.75 17.94
CA ARG A 104 2.05 0.51 18.46
C ARG A 104 3.47 0.34 19.01
N VAL A 105 3.72 -0.74 19.77
CA VAL A 105 5.06 -1.06 20.29
C VAL A 105 6.04 -1.30 19.14
N LEU A 106 5.67 -2.17 18.19
CA LEU A 106 6.51 -2.48 17.02
C LEU A 106 6.79 -1.23 16.18
N ASN A 107 5.79 -0.35 16.00
CA ASN A 107 5.99 0.91 15.29
C ASN A 107 7.00 1.84 15.99
N GLN A 108 7.04 1.85 17.31
CA GLN A 108 8.01 2.66 18.06
C GLN A 108 9.44 2.11 17.94
N GLU A 109 9.59 0.80 17.89
CA GLU A 109 10.88 0.17 17.61
C GLU A 109 11.36 0.46 16.19
N LEU A 110 10.44 0.39 15.21
CA LEU A 110 10.72 0.75 13.82
C LEU A 110 11.03 2.26 13.66
N ASP A 111 10.42 3.14 14.44
CA ASP A 111 10.79 4.56 14.47
C ASP A 111 12.24 4.74 14.95
N THR A 112 12.62 4.01 16.00
CA THR A 112 13.98 4.04 16.54
C THR A 112 14.99 3.47 15.55
N ALA A 113 14.65 2.38 14.86
CA ALA A 113 15.47 1.83 13.78
C ALA A 113 15.56 2.79 12.59
N SER A 114 14.47 3.46 12.23
CA SER A 114 14.45 4.47 11.15
C SER A 114 15.35 5.65 11.47
N ALA A 115 15.33 6.14 12.71
CA ALA A 115 16.24 7.20 13.15
C ALA A 115 17.72 6.77 13.07
N ALA A 116 18.02 5.50 13.39
CA ALA A 116 19.38 4.96 13.28
C ALA A 116 19.83 4.83 11.82
N ILE A 117 18.92 4.42 10.92
CA ILE A 117 19.17 4.43 9.49
C ILE A 117 19.50 5.86 9.08
N ASN A 118 18.61 6.84 9.32
CA ASN A 118 18.66 8.25 8.87
C ASN A 118 19.74 9.15 9.48
N ARG A 119 20.56 8.63 10.39
CA ARG A 119 21.76 9.33 10.85
C ARG A 119 22.83 9.36 9.77
#